data_AF-A0A8J3YP75-F1
#
_entry.id   AF-A0A8J3YP75-F1
#
_cell.length_a   1.000
_cell.length_b   1.000
_cell.length_c   1.000
_cell.angle_alpha   90.00
_cell.angle_beta   90.00
_cell.angle_gamma   90.00
#
_symmetry.space_group_name_H-M   'P 1'
#
loop_
_entity.id
_entity.type
_entity.pdbx_description
1 polymer ?
#
loop_
_entity_poly.entity_id
_entity_poly.type
_entity_poly.pdbx_seq_one_letter_code
_entity_poly.pdbx_strand_id
1 'polypeptide(L)'
;MAATTLDSVRPFPEASTILADLGDTLSAAAGGGPFALARAVRGVSAERLRAVPAAGLWDAARLFALLDGVHARGLSCLPLLDAGGAFIPLYGLLADPAGALVVEGERRRPVAEVAAELDGGRPGTGGVLLVVPAPVQQTARALVHAADLRMQWWSRP
;
A
#
# COMPACT_ATOMS: atom_id res chain seq x y z
N MET A 1 5.61 -34.53 -3.12
CA MET A 1 5.86 -33.26 -2.40
C MET A 1 6.13 -32.20 -3.46
N ALA A 2 5.12 -31.41 -3.81
CA ALA A 2 5.25 -30.40 -4.84
C ALA A 2 6.03 -29.20 -4.26
N ALA A 3 7.13 -28.85 -4.93
CA ALA A 3 7.78 -27.57 -4.72
C ALA A 3 6.80 -26.49 -5.18
N THR A 4 6.25 -25.72 -4.24
CA THR A 4 5.45 -24.53 -4.55
C THR A 4 6.38 -23.51 -5.16
N THR A 5 6.40 -23.43 -6.48
CA THR A 5 7.31 -22.59 -7.26
C THR A 5 7.23 -21.15 -6.78
N LEU A 6 8.38 -20.58 -6.45
CA LEU A 6 8.59 -19.19 -6.06
C LEU A 6 8.30 -18.17 -7.18
N ASP A 7 7.78 -18.60 -8.35
CA ASP A 7 7.56 -17.81 -9.56
C ASP A 7 6.33 -16.90 -9.54
N SER A 8 5.44 -17.02 -8.54
CA SER A 8 4.12 -16.37 -8.60
C SER A 8 4.04 -15.01 -7.89
N VAL A 9 5.16 -14.49 -7.38
CA VAL A 9 5.18 -13.15 -6.79
C VAL A 9 5.12 -12.13 -7.89
N ARG A 10 4.06 -11.32 -7.89
CA ARG A 10 3.95 -10.15 -8.76
C ARG A 10 4.48 -8.93 -7.99
N PRO A 11 5.76 -8.55 -8.17
CA PRO A 11 6.32 -7.43 -7.44
C PRO A 11 5.65 -6.12 -7.85
N PHE A 12 5.65 -5.15 -6.94
CA PHE A 12 5.29 -3.79 -7.31
C PHE A 12 6.46 -3.12 -8.04
N PRO A 13 6.24 -2.59 -9.26
CA PRO A 13 7.30 -1.95 -10.02
C PRO A 13 7.96 -0.81 -9.22
N GLU A 14 9.30 -0.82 -9.19
CA GLU A 14 10.13 0.22 -8.57
C GLU A 14 9.93 0.42 -7.05
N ALA A 15 9.18 -0.46 -6.38
CA ALA A 15 8.92 -0.35 -4.94
C ALA A 15 10.20 -0.32 -4.11
N SER A 16 11.22 -1.12 -4.46
CA SER A 16 12.52 -1.13 -3.80
C SER A 16 13.30 0.18 -3.98
N THR A 17 13.21 0.81 -5.16
CA THR A 17 13.87 2.10 -5.44
C THR A 17 13.20 3.23 -4.68
N ILE A 18 11.86 3.27 -4.71
CA ILE A 18 11.08 4.25 -3.94
C ILE A 18 11.33 4.08 -2.43
N LEU A 19 11.46 2.83 -1.96
CA LEU A 19 11.77 2.55 -0.56
C LEU A 19 13.17 3.01 -0.17
N ALA A 20 14.18 2.77 -1.02
CA ALA A 20 15.54 3.24 -0.77
C ALA A 20 15.60 4.77 -0.63
N ASP A 21 14.82 5.50 -1.45
CA ASP A 21 14.68 6.96 -1.36
C ASP A 21 13.98 7.43 -0.05
N LEU A 22 13.21 6.55 0.62
CA LEU A 22 12.31 6.91 1.72
C LEU A 22 12.60 6.23 3.06
N GLY A 23 13.58 5.34 3.16
CA GLY A 23 13.79 4.48 4.35
C GLY A 23 13.79 5.22 5.68
N ASP A 24 14.61 6.27 5.80
CA ASP A 24 14.68 7.10 7.01
C ASP A 24 13.38 7.89 7.25
N THR A 25 12.68 8.25 6.18
CA THR A 25 11.41 8.98 6.23
C THR A 25 10.27 8.13 6.80
N LEU A 26 10.19 6.85 6.40
CA LEU A 26 9.19 5.93 6.93
C LEU A 26 9.38 5.69 8.43
N SER A 27 10.64 5.57 8.86
CA SER A 27 11.00 5.41 10.27
C SER A 27 10.69 6.67 11.08
N ALA A 28 11.03 7.86 10.57
CA ALA A 28 10.75 9.13 11.22
C ALA A 28 9.24 9.49 11.26
N ALA A 29 8.45 8.99 10.29
CA ALA A 29 7.01 9.20 10.26
C ALA A 29 6.23 8.27 11.18
N ALA A 30 6.89 7.30 11.82
CA ALA A 30 6.30 6.44 12.85
C ALA A 30 5.88 7.31 14.06
N GLY A 31 4.63 7.76 14.05
CA GLY A 31 4.03 8.62 15.07
C GLY A 31 3.30 9.85 14.53
N GLY A 32 3.65 10.33 13.33
CA GLY A 32 3.06 11.54 12.73
C GLY A 32 1.74 11.32 11.97
N GLY A 33 1.35 10.06 11.72
CA GLY A 33 0.17 9.70 10.94
C GLY A 33 0.34 9.89 9.43
N PRO A 34 -0.68 9.51 8.63
CA PRO A 34 -0.56 9.39 7.17
C PRO A 34 -0.33 10.72 6.46
N PHE A 35 -0.90 11.82 6.98
CA PHE A 35 -0.70 13.15 6.41
C PHE A 35 0.73 13.66 6.62
N ALA A 36 1.31 13.44 7.80
CA ALA A 36 2.69 13.83 8.07
C ALA A 36 3.66 13.07 7.19
N LEU A 37 3.44 11.75 7.02
CA LEU A 37 4.22 10.95 6.09
C LEU A 37 4.11 11.48 4.65
N ALA A 38 2.90 11.76 4.17
CA ALA A 38 2.69 12.31 2.83
C ALA A 38 3.41 13.65 2.60
N ARG A 39 3.49 14.50 3.64
CA ARG A 39 4.28 15.74 3.59
C ARG A 39 5.78 15.45 3.55
N ALA A 40 6.26 14.53 4.37
CA ALA A 40 7.67 14.15 4.42
C ALA A 40 8.14 13.55 3.09
N VAL A 41 7.35 12.64 2.49
CA VAL A 41 7.59 12.06 1.17
C VAL A 41 7.77 13.15 0.10
N ARG A 42 6.91 14.16 0.06
CA ARG A 42 7.06 15.28 -0.89
C ARG A 42 8.33 16.08 -0.64
N GLY A 43 8.64 16.39 0.62
CA GLY A 43 9.82 17.15 0.99
C GLY A 43 11.12 16.43 0.60
N VAL A 44 11.28 15.17 1.02
CA VAL A 44 12.50 14.39 0.78
C VAL A 44 12.68 14.04 -0.70
N SER A 45 11.58 13.78 -1.42
CA SER A 45 11.65 13.52 -2.85
C SER A 45 11.81 14.77 -3.71
N ALA A 46 11.90 15.98 -3.13
CA ALA A 46 11.88 17.24 -3.85
C ALA A 46 10.71 17.33 -4.84
N GLU A 47 9.50 17.00 -4.37
CA GLU A 47 8.26 16.97 -5.14
C GLU A 47 8.23 15.93 -6.29
N ARG A 48 9.18 14.99 -6.38
CA ARG A 48 9.12 13.90 -7.39
C ARG A 48 8.06 12.86 -7.06
N LEU A 49 7.80 12.60 -5.78
CA LEU A 49 6.84 11.59 -5.31
C LEU A 49 5.57 12.25 -4.74
N ARG A 50 4.47 11.50 -4.81
CA ARG A 50 3.16 11.86 -4.25
C ARG A 50 2.63 10.68 -3.47
N ALA A 51 2.04 10.96 -2.31
CA ALA A 51 1.24 9.98 -1.58
C ALA A 51 -0.24 10.16 -1.96
N VAL A 52 -0.89 9.05 -2.32
CA VAL A 52 -2.32 8.97 -2.57
C VAL A 52 -2.95 8.13 -1.45
N PRO A 53 -3.73 8.74 -0.55
CA PRO A 53 -4.39 8.00 0.51
C PRO A 53 -5.57 7.21 -0.05
N ALA A 54 -5.70 5.97 0.40
CA ALA A 54 -6.86 5.13 0.23
C ALA A 54 -7.39 4.76 1.62
N ALA A 55 -8.66 5.04 1.87
CA ALA A 55 -9.37 4.65 3.09
C ALA A 55 -10.83 4.31 2.78
N GLY A 56 -11.47 3.58 3.67
CA GLY A 56 -12.86 3.16 3.50
C GLY A 56 -13.19 2.01 4.42
N LEU A 57 -14.25 1.29 4.06
CA LEU A 57 -14.52 -0.03 4.60
C LEU A 57 -13.58 -1.00 3.91
N TRP A 58 -12.78 -1.72 4.70
CA TRP A 58 -11.79 -2.64 4.14
C TRP A 58 -12.34 -4.06 4.14
N ASP A 59 -12.27 -4.69 2.98
CA ASP A 59 -12.47 -6.12 2.80
C ASP A 59 -11.41 -6.67 1.85
N ALA A 60 -11.32 -8.00 1.79
CA ALA A 60 -10.32 -8.68 0.98
C ALA A 60 -10.45 -8.33 -0.51
N ALA A 61 -11.66 -8.13 -1.02
CA ALA A 61 -11.91 -7.86 -2.43
C ALA A 61 -11.45 -6.45 -2.81
N ARG A 62 -11.75 -5.43 -1.99
CA ARG A 62 -11.32 -4.05 -2.21
C ARG A 62 -9.81 -3.89 -2.10
N LEU A 63 -9.18 -4.50 -1.08
CA LEU A 63 -7.73 -4.47 -0.95
C LEU A 63 -7.05 -5.19 -2.12
N PHE A 64 -7.56 -6.38 -2.51
CA PHE A 64 -7.05 -7.09 -3.68
C PHE A 64 -7.20 -6.26 -4.95
N ALA A 65 -8.38 -5.69 -5.22
CA ALA A 65 -8.65 -4.89 -6.42
C ALA A 65 -7.73 -3.67 -6.52
N LEU A 66 -7.44 -3.00 -5.40
CA LEU A 66 -6.50 -1.88 -5.37
C LEU A 66 -5.09 -2.33 -5.77
N LEU A 67 -4.58 -3.38 -5.12
CA LEU A 67 -3.21 -3.88 -5.33
C LEU A 67 -3.03 -4.55 -6.70
N ASP A 68 -4.01 -5.33 -7.13
CA ASP A 68 -4.03 -5.94 -8.46
C ASP A 68 -4.11 -4.86 -9.54
N GLY A 69 -4.90 -3.81 -9.36
CA GLY A 69 -4.98 -2.69 -10.29
C GLY A 69 -3.67 -1.89 -10.40
N VAL A 70 -2.92 -1.73 -9.31
CA VAL A 70 -1.55 -1.17 -9.34
C VAL A 70 -0.64 -2.05 -10.21
N HIS A 71 -0.68 -3.37 -9.99
CA HIS A 71 0.15 -4.31 -10.72
C HIS A 71 -0.24 -4.43 -12.21
N ALA A 72 -1.52 -4.60 -12.51
CA ALA A 72 -2.05 -4.75 -13.86
C ALA A 72 -1.77 -3.54 -14.76
N ARG A 73 -1.61 -2.35 -14.17
CA ARG A 73 -1.24 -1.12 -14.87
C ARG A 73 0.27 -0.87 -14.91
N GLY A 74 1.09 -1.75 -14.33
CA GLY A 74 2.54 -1.57 -14.23
C GLY A 74 2.91 -0.27 -13.51
N LEU A 75 2.09 0.15 -12.54
CA LEU A 75 2.26 1.45 -11.90
C LEU A 75 3.47 1.41 -10.97
N SER A 76 4.47 2.27 -11.22
CA SER A 76 5.56 2.53 -10.27
C SER A 76 5.00 3.02 -8.95
N CYS A 77 4.99 2.16 -7.94
CA CYS A 77 4.25 2.39 -6.71
C CYS A 77 4.89 1.63 -5.55
N LEU A 78 4.97 2.30 -4.41
CA LEU A 78 5.20 1.68 -3.12
C LEU A 78 3.92 1.79 -2.28
N PRO A 79 3.10 0.74 -2.20
CA PRO A 79 1.98 0.69 -1.26
C PRO A 79 2.51 0.58 0.17
N LEU A 80 2.00 1.43 1.05
CA LEU A 80 2.32 1.45 2.48
C LEU A 80 1.06 1.18 3.29
N LEU A 81 1.09 0.14 4.10
CA LEU A 81 0.06 -0.20 5.07
C LEU A 81 0.26 0.60 6.35
N ASP A 82 -0.77 1.21 6.93
CA ASP A 82 -0.69 1.74 8.30
C ASP A 82 -1.09 0.65 9.31
N ALA A 83 -0.09 -0.01 9.88
CA ALA A 83 -0.25 -1.09 10.86
C ALA A 83 -0.11 -0.55 12.28
N GLY A 84 -1.13 0.18 12.75
CA GLY A 84 -1.27 0.55 14.17
C GLY A 84 -0.09 1.34 14.76
N GLY A 85 0.61 2.15 13.97
CA GLY A 85 1.75 2.95 14.45
C GLY A 85 2.95 3.01 13.50
N ALA A 86 3.10 1.99 12.64
CA ALA A 86 4.16 1.91 11.64
C ALA A 86 3.59 1.84 10.22
N PHE A 87 4.33 2.41 9.26
CA PHE A 87 4.03 2.25 7.85
C PHE A 87 4.84 1.06 7.30
N ILE A 88 4.14 0.01 6.91
CA ILE A 88 4.77 -1.22 6.40
C ILE A 88 4.73 -1.20 4.86
N PRO A 89 5.88 -1.23 4.17
CA PRO A 89 5.92 -1.34 2.73
C PRO A 89 5.48 -2.72 2.24
N LEU A 90 4.65 -2.74 1.21
CA LEU A 90 4.28 -3.94 0.48
C LEU A 90 5.18 -4.09 -0.74
N TYR A 91 5.70 -5.30 -0.96
CA TYR A 91 6.66 -5.60 -2.02
C TYR A 91 6.03 -6.34 -3.20
N GLY A 92 4.89 -6.99 -2.98
CA GLY A 92 4.18 -7.68 -4.04
C GLY A 92 2.86 -8.29 -3.60
N LEU A 93 2.18 -8.83 -4.60
CA LEU A 93 0.90 -9.53 -4.46
C LEU A 93 1.04 -10.92 -5.10
N LEU A 94 0.68 -11.97 -4.38
CA LEU A 94 0.58 -13.33 -4.92
C LEU A 94 -0.89 -13.68 -5.09
N ALA A 95 -1.24 -14.22 -6.25
CA ALA A 95 -2.47 -14.99 -6.38
C ALA A 95 -2.17 -16.43 -5.92
N ASP A 96 -2.86 -16.89 -4.88
CA ASP A 96 -2.76 -18.26 -4.38
C ASP A 96 -4.14 -18.94 -4.45
N PRO A 97 -4.22 -20.25 -4.72
CA PRO A 97 -5.49 -20.97 -4.81
C PRO A 97 -6.37 -20.87 -3.56
N ALA A 98 -5.77 -20.66 -2.38
CA ALA A 98 -6.47 -20.46 -1.11
C ALA A 98 -6.83 -18.98 -0.83
N GLY A 99 -6.44 -18.05 -1.71
CA GLY A 99 -6.69 -16.61 -1.60
C GLY A 99 -5.43 -15.78 -1.82
N ALA A 100 -5.57 -14.50 -2.15
CA ALA A 100 -4.41 -13.66 -2.43
C ALA A 100 -3.56 -13.37 -1.18
N LEU A 101 -2.24 -13.25 -1.36
CA LEU A 101 -1.28 -12.91 -0.31
C LEU A 101 -0.58 -11.58 -0.64
N VAL A 102 -0.37 -10.73 0.36
CA VAL A 102 0.58 -9.61 0.25
C VAL A 102 1.96 -10.01 0.77
N VAL A 103 3.00 -9.40 0.21
CA VAL A 103 4.39 -9.58 0.66
C VAL A 103 4.85 -8.35 1.44
N GLU A 104 5.29 -8.57 2.67
CA GLU A 104 5.78 -7.56 3.62
C GLU A 104 7.20 -7.96 4.05
N GLY A 105 8.22 -7.49 3.34
CA GLY A 105 9.60 -7.97 3.51
C GLY A 105 9.68 -9.46 3.22
N GLU A 106 10.05 -10.25 4.23
CA GLU A 106 10.10 -11.72 4.15
C GLU A 106 8.76 -12.39 4.49
N ARG A 107 7.80 -11.64 5.03
CA ARG A 107 6.50 -12.17 5.45
C ARG A 107 5.52 -12.20 4.29
N ARG A 108 4.65 -13.21 4.31
CA ARG A 108 3.50 -13.33 3.41
C ARG A 108 2.25 -13.41 4.27
N ARG A 109 1.27 -12.57 4.00
CA ARG A 109 0.01 -12.52 4.76
C ARG A 109 -1.19 -12.62 3.84
N PRO A 110 -2.25 -13.34 4.22
CA PRO A 110 -3.50 -13.30 3.49
C PRO A 110 -4.04 -11.87 3.37
N VAL A 111 -4.45 -11.49 2.16
CA VAL A 111 -5.07 -10.19 1.90
C VAL A 111 -6.28 -9.96 2.82
N ALA A 112 -7.02 -11.01 3.15
CA ALA A 112 -8.15 -10.93 4.07
C ALA A 112 -7.76 -10.53 5.49
N GLU A 113 -6.64 -11.03 6.01
CA GLU A 113 -6.15 -10.65 7.35
C GLU A 113 -5.70 -9.18 7.37
N VAL A 114 -5.01 -8.74 6.32
CA VAL A 114 -4.55 -7.36 6.18
C VAL A 114 -5.73 -6.41 6.02
N ALA A 115 -6.75 -6.79 5.25
CA ALA A 115 -7.98 -6.00 5.13
C ALA A 115 -8.72 -5.89 6.48
N ALA A 116 -8.81 -6.98 7.25
CA ALA A 116 -9.42 -6.95 8.58
C ALA A 116 -8.66 -6.03 9.56
N GLU A 117 -7.32 -6.04 9.49
CA GLU A 117 -6.49 -5.12 10.27
C GLU A 117 -6.74 -3.65 9.89
N LEU A 118 -6.83 -3.36 8.59
CA LEU A 118 -7.12 -2.02 8.09
C LEU A 118 -8.52 -1.53 8.46
N ASP A 119 -9.51 -2.41 8.46
CA ASP A 119 -10.89 -2.07 8.82
C ASP A 119 -10.99 -1.66 10.29
N GLY A 120 -10.24 -2.32 11.19
CA GLY A 120 -10.23 -2.03 12.62
C GLY A 120 -11.62 -2.03 13.29
N GLY A 121 -12.65 -2.54 12.59
CA GLY A 121 -14.06 -2.47 12.97
C GLY A 121 -14.68 -1.06 12.97
N ARG A 122 -13.98 -0.03 12.44
CA ARG A 122 -14.49 1.35 12.40
C ARG A 122 -14.07 2.05 11.10
N PRO A 123 -15.01 2.69 10.37
CA PRO A 123 -14.66 3.46 9.19
C PRO A 123 -13.62 4.55 9.51
N GLY A 124 -12.51 4.55 8.77
CA GLY A 124 -11.51 5.63 8.82
C GLY A 124 -10.44 5.50 9.91
N THR A 125 -10.20 4.31 10.45
CA THR A 125 -9.09 4.03 11.41
C THR A 125 -7.81 3.53 10.76
N GLY A 126 -7.90 2.95 9.56
CA GLY A 126 -6.74 2.43 8.82
C GLY A 126 -6.82 2.73 7.33
N GLY A 127 -5.68 2.65 6.67
CA GLY A 127 -5.62 2.82 5.23
C GLY A 127 -4.31 2.42 4.59
N VAL A 128 -4.29 2.55 3.26
CA VAL A 128 -3.13 2.30 2.42
C VAL A 128 -2.70 3.63 1.79
N LEU A 129 -1.42 3.98 1.90
CA LEU A 129 -0.84 5.07 1.14
C LEU A 129 -0.15 4.50 -0.10
N LEU A 130 -0.60 4.91 -1.28
CA LEU A 130 0.12 4.63 -2.52
C LEU A 130 1.14 5.75 -2.73
N VAL A 131 2.43 5.44 -2.56
CA VAL A 131 3.50 6.38 -2.89
C VAL A 131 3.94 6.15 -4.33
N VAL A 132 3.75 7.17 -5.16
CA VAL A 132 3.92 7.08 -6.62
C VAL A 132 4.66 8.29 -7.18
N PRO A 133 5.31 8.21 -8.36
CA PRO A 133 5.79 9.38 -9.07
C PRO A 133 4.68 10.40 -9.34
N ALA A 134 5.00 11.69 -9.28
CA ALA A 134 4.03 12.77 -9.46
C ALA A 134 3.22 12.67 -10.77
N PRO A 135 3.80 12.31 -11.94
CA PRO A 135 3.05 12.21 -13.19
C PRO A 135 1.95 11.14 -13.18
N VAL A 136 2.09 10.10 -12.35
CA VAL A 136 1.14 8.98 -12.31
C VAL A 136 0.12 9.09 -11.17
N GLN A 137 0.15 10.20 -10.42
CA GLN A 137 -0.75 10.42 -9.29
C GLN A 137 -2.22 10.27 -9.68
N GLN A 138 -2.64 10.81 -10.83
CA GLN A 138 -4.04 10.74 -11.25
C GLN A 138 -4.49 9.30 -11.54
N THR A 139 -3.60 8.48 -12.10
CA THR A 139 -3.86 7.04 -12.32
C THR A 139 -4.02 6.30 -11.00
N ALA A 140 -3.16 6.60 -10.02
CA ALA A 140 -3.27 6.04 -8.67
C ALA A 140 -4.59 6.43 -7.99
N ARG A 141 -5.03 7.68 -8.14
CA ARG A 141 -6.34 8.15 -7.63
C ARG A 141 -7.50 7.40 -8.27
N ALA A 142 -7.46 7.21 -9.58
CA ALA A 142 -8.47 6.43 -10.31
C ALA A 142 -8.53 4.97 -9.83
N LEU A 143 -7.40 4.37 -9.45
CA LEU A 143 -7.36 3.03 -8.85
C LEU A 143 -8.06 2.97 -7.49
N VAL A 144 -7.83 3.96 -6.63
CA VAL A 144 -8.53 4.06 -5.34
C VAL A 144 -10.05 4.06 -5.54
N HIS A 145 -10.54 4.86 -6.48
CA HIS A 145 -11.98 4.89 -6.81
C HIS A 145 -12.49 3.61 -7.44
N ALA A 146 -11.72 3.00 -8.35
CA ALA A 146 -12.10 1.74 -8.99
C ALA A 146 -12.19 0.57 -7.99
N ALA A 147 -11.44 0.63 -6.89
CA ALA A 147 -11.51 -0.30 -5.78
C ALA A 147 -12.64 0.01 -4.77
N ASP A 148 -13.54 0.95 -5.08
CA ASP A 148 -14.62 1.41 -4.19
C ASP A 148 -14.10 1.97 -2.85
N LEU A 149 -12.94 2.63 -2.90
CA LEU A 149 -12.30 3.30 -1.77
C LEU A 149 -12.34 4.83 -1.94
N ARG A 150 -12.08 5.55 -0.85
CA ARG A 150 -12.09 7.01 -0.80
C ARG A 150 -10.68 7.56 -0.68
N MET A 151 -10.44 8.68 -1.34
CA MET A 151 -9.22 9.49 -1.16
C MET A 151 -9.33 10.32 0.11
N GLN A 152 -9.18 9.68 1.26
CA GLN A 152 -9.36 10.31 2.56
C GLN A 152 -8.19 9.98 3.48
N TRP A 153 -7.70 10.98 4.21
CA TRP A 153 -6.78 10.77 5.31
C TRP A 153 -7.53 10.16 6.50
N TRP A 154 -6.98 9.11 7.08
CA TRP A 154 -7.49 8.52 8.31
C TRP A 154 -6.76 9.09 9.52
N SER A 155 -7.43 9.04 10.66
CA SER A 155 -6.79 9.23 11.95
C SER A 155 -6.33 7.87 12.44
N ARG A 156 -5.16 7.82 13.08
CA ARG A 156 -4.78 6.63 13.83
C ARG A 156 -5.75 6.45 15.01
N PRO A 157 -6.11 5.21 15.36
CA PRO A 157 -6.83 4.94 16.61
C PRO A 157 -6.04 5.42 17.83
#